data_AF-A0A1H5P8X1-F1
#
_entry.id   AF-A0A1H5P8X1-F1
#
_cell.length_a   1.000
_cell.length_b   1.000
_cell.length_c   1.000
_cell.angle_alpha   90.00
_cell.angle_beta   90.00
_cell.angle_gamma   90.00
#
_symmetry.space_group_name_H-M   'P 1'
#
loop_
_entity.id
_entity.type
_entity.pdbx_description
1 polymer ?
#
loop_
_entity_poly.entity_id
_entity_poly.type
_entity_poly.pdbx_seq_one_letter_code
_entity_poly.pdbx_strand_id
1 'polypeptide(L)'
;MVEITDLNDAERAWVSESLTELGRSDGDIVALGAAYDAALRGWTSVSPDERPDPNGLINRLGIGFGEHLRRQTGLAWVVAADEHGSELALHGQPGDVLLYPANLVAKRWVAGQTGVLPELAASLIEQVTRIKEQA
;
A
#
# COMPACT_ATOMS: atom_id res chain seq x y z
N MET A 1 -21.01 -1.57 -6.14
CA MET A 1 -20.74 -2.91 -5.58
C MET A 1 -19.33 -3.26 -6.00
N VAL A 2 -18.47 -3.66 -5.06
CA VAL A 2 -17.08 -4.02 -5.39
C VAL A 2 -17.05 -5.50 -5.79
N GLU A 3 -16.50 -5.79 -6.96
CA GLU A 3 -16.14 -7.14 -7.39
C GLU A 3 -14.72 -7.44 -6.91
N ILE A 4 -14.51 -8.59 -6.28
CA ILE A 4 -13.21 -9.02 -5.77
C ILE A 4 -12.78 -10.27 -6.52
N THR A 5 -11.62 -10.20 -7.17
CA THR A 5 -11.03 -11.31 -7.91
C THR A 5 -9.60 -11.57 -7.45
N ASP A 6 -9.18 -12.84 -7.53
CA ASP A 6 -7.79 -13.19 -7.33
C ASP A 6 -6.91 -12.52 -8.40
N LEU A 7 -5.65 -12.25 -8.06
CA LEU A 7 -4.70 -11.74 -9.04
C LEU A 7 -4.57 -12.68 -10.23
N ASN A 8 -4.40 -12.14 -11.43
CA ASN A 8 -3.92 -12.86 -12.60
C ASN A 8 -2.38 -12.88 -12.64
N ASP A 9 -1.81 -13.52 -13.68
CA ASP A 9 -0.36 -13.65 -13.82
C ASP A 9 0.35 -12.31 -13.99
N ALA A 10 -0.26 -11.36 -14.70
CA ALA A 10 0.32 -10.04 -14.92
C ALA A 10 0.34 -9.21 -13.62
N GLU A 11 -0.73 -9.26 -12.83
CA GLU A 11 -0.80 -8.58 -11.53
C GLU A 11 0.16 -9.18 -10.51
N ARG A 12 0.28 -10.51 -10.48
CA ARG A 12 1.30 -11.19 -9.66
C ARG A 12 2.71 -10.78 -10.06
N ALA A 13 3.01 -10.74 -11.36
CA ALA A 13 4.30 -10.31 -11.86
C ALA A 13 4.59 -8.85 -11.46
N TRP A 14 3.61 -7.96 -11.63
CA TRP A 14 3.74 -6.56 -11.26
C TRP A 14 4.00 -6.35 -9.76
N VAL A 15 3.29 -7.08 -8.88
CA VAL A 15 3.57 -7.06 -7.43
C VAL A 15 4.99 -7.54 -7.14
N SER A 16 5.40 -8.66 -7.73
CA SER A 16 6.74 -9.24 -7.54
C SER A 16 7.85 -8.30 -8.00
N GLU A 17 7.70 -7.68 -9.17
CA GLU A 17 8.64 -6.70 -9.73
C GLU A 17 8.72 -5.46 -8.85
N SER A 18 7.56 -4.92 -8.44
CA SER A 18 7.49 -3.74 -7.57
C SER A 18 8.19 -3.96 -6.23
N LEU A 19 8.03 -5.15 -5.62
CA LEU A 19 8.73 -5.52 -4.38
C LEU A 19 10.23 -5.69 -4.60
N THR A 20 10.63 -6.27 -5.73
CA THR A 20 12.06 -6.42 -6.10
C THR A 20 12.73 -5.05 -6.25
N GLU A 21 12.06 -4.09 -6.87
CA GLU A 21 12.56 -2.72 -7.04
C GLU A 21 12.71 -1.95 -5.71
N LEU A 22 11.96 -2.33 -4.66
CA LEU A 22 12.11 -1.76 -3.32
C LEU A 22 13.34 -2.30 -2.57
N GLY A 23 13.93 -3.40 -3.01
CA GLY A 23 15.13 -3.98 -2.43
C GLY A 23 15.00 -4.26 -0.93
N ARG A 24 15.85 -3.64 -0.11
CA ARG A 24 15.87 -3.83 1.37
C ARG A 24 14.62 -3.31 2.08
N SER A 25 13.77 -2.53 1.41
CA SER A 25 12.51 -2.04 1.96
C SER A 25 11.36 -3.05 1.80
N ASP A 26 11.61 -4.23 1.24
CA ASP A 26 10.61 -5.31 1.17
C ASP A 26 10.30 -5.87 2.56
N GLY A 27 9.09 -5.59 3.06
CA GLY A 27 8.56 -6.13 4.32
C GLY A 27 9.06 -5.49 5.60
N ASP A 28 10.08 -4.62 5.55
CA ASP A 28 10.51 -3.78 6.67
C ASP A 28 9.80 -2.41 6.60
N ILE A 29 8.81 -2.22 7.46
CA ILE A 29 8.00 -1.01 7.49
C ILE A 29 8.79 0.24 7.90
N VAL A 30 9.85 0.08 8.70
CA VAL A 30 10.71 1.20 9.12
C VAL A 30 11.57 1.66 7.94
N ALA A 31 12.18 0.72 7.23
CA ALA A 31 12.95 1.01 6.02
C ALA A 31 12.05 1.62 4.92
N LEU A 32 10.85 1.06 4.72
CA LEU A 32 9.87 1.60 3.77
C LEU A 32 9.42 3.02 4.15
N GLY A 33 9.15 3.26 5.43
CA GLY A 33 8.80 4.58 5.95
C GLY A 33 9.91 5.61 5.69
N ALA A 34 11.17 5.26 5.93
CA ALA A 34 12.31 6.13 5.63
C ALA A 34 12.45 6.42 4.12
N ALA A 35 12.23 5.40 3.27
CA ALA A 35 12.25 5.55 1.81
C ALA A 35 11.12 6.47 1.32
N TYR A 36 9.91 6.31 1.85
CA TYR A 36 8.77 7.18 1.59
C TYR A 36 9.06 8.63 1.99
N ASP A 37 9.57 8.86 3.20
CA ASP A 37 9.89 10.20 3.68
C ASP A 37 10.96 10.90 2.83
N ALA A 38 12.00 10.15 2.42
CA ALA A 38 13.04 10.65 1.54
C ALA A 38 12.49 11.01 0.15
N ALA A 39 11.64 10.14 -0.42
CA ALA A 39 10.98 10.37 -1.68
C ALA A 39 10.07 11.61 -1.65
N LEU A 40 9.24 11.75 -0.61
CA LEU A 40 8.33 12.89 -0.46
C LEU A 40 9.12 14.20 -0.33
N ARG A 41 10.18 14.23 0.49
CA ARG A 41 11.08 15.40 0.58
C ARG A 41 11.73 15.74 -0.75
N GLY A 42 12.22 14.75 -1.48
CA GLY A 42 12.80 14.95 -2.81
C GLY A 42 11.79 15.54 -3.79
N TRP A 43 10.59 14.97 -3.86
CA TRP A 43 9.54 15.42 -4.75
C TRP A 43 9.03 16.84 -4.43
N THR A 44 8.83 17.13 -3.14
CA THR A 44 8.39 18.47 -2.69
C THR A 44 9.44 19.56 -2.89
N SER A 45 10.73 19.19 -2.96
CA SER A 45 11.83 20.13 -3.22
C SER A 45 11.92 20.57 -4.69
N VAL A 46 11.27 19.86 -5.62
CA VAL A 46 11.19 20.26 -7.04
C VAL A 46 10.09 21.31 -7.21
N SER A 47 10.30 22.29 -8.10
CA SER A 47 9.31 23.31 -8.46
C SER A 47 8.01 22.65 -8.94
N PRO A 48 6.81 23.15 -8.57
CA PRO A 48 5.54 22.52 -8.96
C PRO A 48 5.40 22.22 -10.46
N ASP A 49 5.87 23.12 -11.33
CA ASP A 49 5.79 22.98 -12.80
C ASP A 49 6.75 21.92 -13.37
N GLU A 50 7.74 21.49 -12.59
CA GLU A 50 8.79 20.53 -13.00
C GLU A 50 8.66 19.19 -12.25
N ARG A 51 7.68 19.08 -11.34
CA ARG A 51 7.51 17.86 -10.54
C ARG A 51 7.10 16.69 -11.44
N PRO A 52 7.80 15.54 -11.37
CA PRO A 52 7.35 14.34 -12.04
C PRO A 52 6.04 13.85 -11.42
N ASP A 53 5.23 13.12 -12.20
CA ASP A 53 4.05 12.43 -11.67
C ASP A 53 4.48 11.42 -10.58
N PRO A 54 4.03 11.56 -9.32
CA PRO A 54 4.43 10.67 -8.25
C PRO A 54 3.67 9.32 -8.28
N ASN A 55 2.64 9.15 -9.12
CA ASN A 55 1.74 7.99 -9.08
C ASN A 55 2.47 6.64 -9.14
N GLY A 56 3.43 6.48 -10.06
CA GLY A 56 4.20 5.23 -10.17
C GLY A 56 4.98 4.89 -8.89
N LEU A 57 5.58 5.91 -8.27
CA LEU A 57 6.31 5.76 -7.01
C LEU A 57 5.38 5.47 -5.83
N ILE A 58 4.26 6.19 -5.74
CA ILE A 58 3.23 5.99 -4.71
C ILE A 58 2.68 4.57 -4.79
N ASN A 59 2.37 4.07 -6.00
CA ASN A 59 1.89 2.70 -6.19
C ASN A 59 2.91 1.67 -5.72
N ARG A 60 4.19 1.84 -6.07
CA ARG A 60 5.26 0.94 -5.62
C ARG A 60 5.40 0.96 -4.09
N LEU A 61 5.40 2.13 -3.46
CA LEU A 61 5.43 2.27 -2.00
C LEU A 61 4.17 1.66 -1.35
N GLY A 62 3.01 1.82 -2.00
CA GLY A 62 1.75 1.19 -1.63
C GLY A 62 1.82 -0.34 -1.64
N ILE A 63 2.43 -0.93 -2.67
CA ILE A 63 2.66 -2.38 -2.76
C ILE A 63 3.57 -2.85 -1.61
N GLY A 64 4.67 -2.15 -1.34
CA GLY A 64 5.54 -2.46 -0.19
C GLY A 64 4.80 -2.36 1.16
N PHE A 65 3.96 -1.34 1.32
CA PHE A 65 3.15 -1.15 2.53
C PHE A 65 2.13 -2.29 2.69
N GLY A 66 1.44 -2.64 1.60
CA GLY A 66 0.51 -3.75 1.55
C GLY A 66 1.17 -5.09 1.85
N GLU A 67 2.36 -5.35 1.32
CA GLU A 67 3.07 -6.60 1.59
C GLU A 67 3.44 -6.75 3.08
N HIS A 68 3.82 -5.65 3.75
CA HIS A 68 3.99 -5.66 5.20
C HIS A 68 2.68 -6.00 5.92
N LEU A 69 1.57 -5.34 5.59
CA LEU A 69 0.26 -5.63 6.18
C LEU A 69 -0.15 -7.09 5.95
N ARG A 70 0.00 -7.59 4.73
CA ARG A 70 -0.33 -8.96 4.31
C ARG A 70 0.39 -9.99 5.17
N ARG A 71 1.71 -9.83 5.35
CA ARG A 71 2.55 -10.72 6.17
C ARG A 71 2.13 -10.74 7.64
N GLN A 72 1.61 -9.63 8.17
CA GLN A 72 1.22 -9.51 9.58
C GLN A 72 -0.23 -9.91 9.87
N THR A 73 -1.13 -9.82 8.88
CA THR A 73 -2.58 -10.00 9.09
C THR A 73 -3.15 -11.26 8.42
N GLY A 74 -2.41 -11.85 7.48
CA GLY A 74 -2.88 -12.98 6.67
C GLY A 74 -3.96 -12.62 5.66
N LEU A 75 -4.13 -11.33 5.32
CA LEU A 75 -4.92 -10.92 4.15
C LEU A 75 -4.25 -11.43 2.86
N ALA A 76 -4.97 -11.42 1.74
CA ALA A 76 -4.47 -11.82 0.43
C ALA A 76 -4.55 -10.66 -0.56
N TRP A 77 -3.61 -10.60 -1.50
CA TRP A 77 -3.70 -9.66 -2.63
C TRP A 77 -4.85 -10.06 -3.55
N VAL A 78 -5.66 -9.09 -3.92
CA VAL A 78 -6.80 -9.22 -4.83
C VAL A 78 -6.87 -8.00 -5.75
N VAL A 79 -7.63 -8.12 -6.83
CA VAL A 79 -8.12 -6.96 -7.57
C VAL A 79 -9.53 -6.64 -7.07
N ALA A 80 -9.73 -5.42 -6.63
CA ALA A 80 -11.03 -4.87 -6.29
C ALA A 80 -11.49 -3.94 -7.41
N ALA A 81 -12.65 -4.20 -8.01
CA ALA A 81 -13.19 -3.43 -9.11
C ALA A 81 -14.55 -2.82 -8.76
N ASP A 82 -14.75 -1.54 -9.09
CA ASP A 82 -16.03 -0.85 -8.99
C ASP A 82 -16.30 0.02 -10.23
N GLU A 83 -17.27 0.93 -10.15
CA GLU A 83 -17.64 1.82 -11.26
C GLU A 83 -16.54 2.85 -11.63
N HIS A 84 -15.55 3.05 -10.76
CA HIS A 84 -14.44 3.97 -10.95
C HIS A 84 -13.16 3.27 -11.46
N GLY A 85 -13.12 1.93 -11.45
CA GLY A 85 -12.04 1.15 -12.03
C GLY A 85 -11.63 -0.04 -11.17
N SER A 86 -10.48 -0.62 -11.52
CA SER A 86 -9.88 -1.75 -10.81
C SER A 86 -8.60 -1.31 -10.10
N GLU A 87 -8.46 -1.69 -8.84
CA GLU A 87 -7.28 -1.40 -8.02
C GLU A 87 -6.80 -2.64 -7.27
N LEU A 88 -5.49 -2.71 -7.08
CA LEU A 88 -4.86 -3.73 -6.25
C LEU A 88 -5.19 -3.47 -4.76
N ALA A 89 -5.75 -4.47 -4.09
CA ALA A 89 -6.21 -4.39 -2.71
C ALA A 89 -5.77 -5.60 -1.89
N LEU A 90 -5.94 -5.51 -0.58
CA LEU A 90 -5.83 -6.65 0.34
C LEU A 90 -7.22 -7.00 0.84
N HIS A 91 -7.60 -8.27 0.72
CA HIS A 91 -8.88 -8.78 1.21
C HIS A 91 -8.69 -10.01 2.09
N GLY A 92 -9.62 -10.23 3.01
CA GLY A 92 -9.65 -11.46 3.79
C GLY A 92 -10.82 -11.59 4.75
N GLN A 93 -11.00 -12.85 5.19
CA GLN A 93 -11.99 -13.27 6.18
C GLN A 93 -11.28 -13.80 7.44
N PRO A 94 -11.97 -13.90 8.59
CA PRO A 94 -13.34 -13.41 8.87
C PRO A 94 -13.41 -11.88 9.00
N GLY A 95 -14.62 -11.31 8.99
CA GLY A 95 -14.85 -9.87 9.19
C GLY A 95 -14.79 -9.00 7.93
N ASP A 96 -14.69 -9.62 6.75
CA ASP A 96 -14.76 -8.97 5.44
C ASP A 96 -13.90 -7.70 5.30
N VAL A 97 -12.62 -7.84 5.63
CA VAL A 97 -11.66 -6.73 5.61
C VAL A 97 -11.20 -6.50 4.18
N LEU A 98 -11.35 -5.25 3.69
CA LEU A 98 -10.83 -4.78 2.41
C LEU A 98 -9.99 -3.51 2.62
N LEU A 99 -8.72 -3.55 2.23
CA LEU A 99 -7.78 -2.43 2.33
C LEU A 99 -7.20 -2.09 0.97
N TYR A 100 -6.96 -0.80 0.72
CA TYR A 100 -6.34 -0.28 -0.50
C TYR A 100 -4.99 0.38 -0.14
N PRO A 101 -3.88 -0.37 -0.13
CA PRO A 101 -2.59 0.13 0.35
C PRO A 101 -2.07 1.35 -0.41
N ALA A 102 -2.18 1.36 -1.75
CA ALA A 102 -1.76 2.48 -2.58
C ALA A 102 -2.55 3.76 -2.23
N ASN A 103 -3.87 3.67 -2.12
CA ASN A 103 -4.71 4.79 -1.66
C ASN A 103 -4.36 5.29 -0.26
N LEU A 104 -4.04 4.39 0.67
CA LEU A 104 -3.62 4.79 2.02
C LEU A 104 -2.35 5.62 1.95
N VAL A 105 -1.33 5.18 1.20
CA VAL A 105 -0.06 5.89 1.00
C VAL A 105 -0.27 7.20 0.23
N ALA A 106 -1.07 7.18 -0.84
CA ALA A 106 -1.39 8.36 -1.65
C ALA A 106 -2.00 9.49 -0.82
N LYS A 107 -2.93 9.18 0.08
CA LYS A 107 -3.54 10.16 0.99
C LYS A 107 -2.49 10.85 1.88
N ARG A 108 -1.49 10.11 2.37
CA ARG A 108 -0.41 10.67 3.22
C ARG A 108 0.52 11.52 2.36
N TRP A 109 0.82 11.06 1.14
CA TRP A 109 1.65 11.77 0.17
C TRP A 109 1.06 13.14 -0.18
N VAL A 110 -0.22 13.17 -0.57
CA VAL A 110 -0.94 14.42 -0.90
C VAL A 110 -0.98 15.36 0.30
N ALA A 111 -1.14 14.82 1.52
CA ALA A 111 -1.12 15.59 2.75
C ALA A 111 0.29 16.06 3.18
N GLY A 112 1.36 15.64 2.48
CA GLY A 112 2.73 16.02 2.80
C GLY A 112 3.22 15.46 4.14
N GLN A 113 2.66 14.35 4.61
CA GLN A 113 2.94 13.81 5.94
C GLN A 113 4.21 12.95 5.91
N THR A 114 5.16 13.19 6.83
CA THR A 114 6.37 12.36 7.00
C THR A 114 6.36 11.63 8.34
N GLY A 115 7.07 10.51 8.45
CA GLY A 115 7.19 9.72 9.69
C GLY A 115 5.94 8.91 10.04
N VAL A 116 5.02 8.73 9.09
CA VAL A 116 3.66 8.23 9.36
C VAL A 116 3.45 6.74 9.03
N LEU A 117 4.23 6.16 8.12
CA LEU A 117 3.95 4.80 7.64
C LEU A 117 4.07 3.72 8.74
N PRO A 118 5.09 3.72 9.63
CA PRO A 118 5.19 2.70 10.67
C PRO A 118 4.01 2.69 11.65
N GLU A 119 3.62 3.87 12.14
CA GLU A 119 2.48 4.00 13.07
C GLU A 119 1.16 3.63 12.39
N LEU A 120 0.98 4.06 11.13
CA LEU A 120 -0.20 3.69 10.35
C LEU A 120 -0.31 2.17 10.18
N ALA A 121 0.79 1.50 9.84
CA ALA A 121 0.80 0.05 9.71
C ALA A 121 0.43 -0.63 11.03
N ALA A 122 1.06 -0.24 12.14
CA ALA A 122 0.78 -0.80 13.45
C ALA A 122 -0.69 -0.66 13.84
N SER A 123 -1.27 0.53 13.65
CA SER A 123 -2.68 0.79 13.93
C SER A 123 -3.63 -0.03 13.05
N LEU A 124 -3.32 -0.19 11.76
CA LEU A 124 -4.13 -1.00 10.85
C LEU A 124 -4.04 -2.49 11.18
N ILE A 125 -2.85 -3.00 11.50
CA ILE A 125 -2.67 -4.40 11.91
C ILE A 125 -3.49 -4.70 13.16
N GLU A 126 -3.44 -3.83 14.17
CA GLU A 126 -4.24 -4.00 15.38
C GLU A 126 -5.75 -4.02 15.07
N GLN A 127 -6.22 -3.09 14.23
CA GLN A 127 -7.63 -3.03 13.84
C GLN A 127 -8.08 -4.28 13.07
N VAL A 128 -7.29 -4.73 12.10
CA VAL A 128 -7.60 -5.94 11.32
C VAL A 128 -7.63 -7.17 12.20
N THR A 129 -6.66 -7.33 13.10
CA THR A 129 -6.64 -8.45 14.05
C THR A 129 -7.89 -8.44 14.93
N ARG A 130 -8.27 -7.28 15.48
CA ARG A 130 -9.47 -7.13 16.29
C ARG A 130 -10.74 -7.48 15.53
N ILE A 131 -10.88 -7.02 14.28
CA ILE A 131 -12.03 -7.36 13.43
C ILE A 131 -12.12 -8.87 13.20
N LYS A 132 -10.98 -9.52 12.93
CA LYS A 132 -10.92 -10.98 12.71
C LYS A 132 -11.23 -11.80 13.97
N GLU A 133 -10.95 -11.28 15.16
CA GLU A 133 -11.27 -11.94 16.43
C GLU A 133 -12.74 -11.79 16.85
N GLN A 134 -13.43 -10.78 16.34
CA GLN A 134 -14.82 -10.46 16.69
C GLN A 134 -15.86 -11.03 15.73
N ALA A 135 -15.42 -11.62 14.62
CA ALA A 135 -16.26 -12.17 13.55
C ALA A 135 -16.34 -13.71 13.62
#